data_AF-A0A1G9UIH6-F1
#
_entry.id   AF-A0A1G9UIH6-F1
#
_cell.length_a   1.000
_cell.length_b   1.000
_cell.length_c   1.000
_cell.angle_alpha   90.00
_cell.angle_beta   90.00
_cell.angle_gamma   90.00
#
_symmetry.space_group_name_H-M   'P 1'
#
loop_
_entity.id
_entity.type
_entity.pdbx_description
1 polymer ?
#
loop_
_entity_poly.entity_id
_entity_poly.type
_entity_poly.pdbx_seq_one_letter_code
_entity_poly.pdbx_strand_id
1 'polypeptide(L)'
;MIKIKFLLSVCVCIMTVGFAAARGTPADVITVNQKTTMETSSGISVYTLQYPIIKTVDNVFAGQKISYYFSRNVNRYIKAFTTGEDSQVKRTMDRKFEVKLNDGEYISILEQTYVYFDRAAHPSSGSFGATFDLQTGKKLYWQQIVRPEDEKYFTLEAINAKLLSSEYGQKHYFYNDFKGLKKLPNNYYLDGERHIHFVFQQYEIAPYAVGIIDMNMEKAAR
;
A
#
# COMPACT_ATOMS: atom_id res chain seq x y z
N MET A 1 -6.80 62.73 47.68
CA MET A 1 -6.95 62.03 46.38
C MET A 1 -6.40 60.62 46.52
N ILE A 2 -7.27 59.63 46.71
CA ILE A 2 -6.87 58.22 46.88
C ILE A 2 -7.31 57.46 45.62
N LYS A 3 -6.36 56.90 44.88
CA LYS A 3 -6.63 56.05 43.70
C LYS A 3 -6.69 54.60 44.15
N ILE A 4 -7.89 54.02 44.15
CA ILE A 4 -8.12 52.58 44.32
C ILE A 4 -7.91 51.92 42.95
N LYS A 5 -6.94 51.00 42.85
CA LYS A 5 -6.74 50.15 41.66
C LYS A 5 -7.51 48.85 41.87
N PHE A 6 -8.47 48.56 41.00
CA PHE A 6 -9.08 47.23 40.87
C PHE A 6 -8.14 46.34 40.06
N LEU A 7 -7.73 45.21 40.62
CA LEU A 7 -7.03 44.14 39.91
C LEU A 7 -8.08 43.08 39.56
N LEU A 8 -8.48 43.01 38.28
CA LEU A 8 -9.28 41.89 37.78
C LEU A 8 -8.32 40.75 37.42
N SER A 9 -8.34 39.67 38.20
CA SER A 9 -7.68 38.42 37.84
C SER A 9 -8.63 37.61 36.97
N VAL A 10 -8.36 37.52 35.67
CA VAL A 10 -9.07 36.61 34.76
C VAL A 10 -8.32 35.29 34.76
N CYS A 11 -8.88 34.29 35.46
CA CYS A 11 -8.41 32.92 35.39
C CYS A 11 -8.96 32.28 34.10
N VAL A 12 -8.13 32.18 33.06
CA VAL A 12 -8.47 31.44 31.85
C VAL A 12 -8.13 29.97 32.08
N CYS A 13 -9.12 29.19 32.50
CA CYS A 13 -9.04 27.73 32.43
C CYS A 13 -9.16 27.32 30.96
N ILE A 14 -8.03 27.12 30.29
CA ILE A 14 -7.99 26.46 28.98
C ILE A 14 -8.23 24.96 29.25
N MET A 15 -9.48 24.53 29.25
CA MET A 15 -9.80 23.11 29.12
C MET A 15 -9.45 22.70 27.69
N THR A 16 -8.30 22.05 27.52
CA THR A 16 -7.98 21.31 26.30
C THR A 16 -8.94 20.13 26.23
N VAL A 17 -10.07 20.33 25.57
CA VAL A 17 -10.91 19.21 25.13
C VAL A 17 -10.11 18.53 24.04
N GLY A 18 -9.45 17.41 24.38
CA GLY A 18 -8.87 16.53 23.39
C GLY A 18 -10.00 16.02 22.50
N PHE A 19 -10.18 16.63 21.34
CA PHE A 19 -10.99 16.03 20.29
C PHE A 19 -10.24 14.78 19.83
N ALA A 20 -10.58 13.62 20.40
CA ALA A 20 -10.43 12.39 19.67
C ALA A 20 -11.25 12.59 18.39
N ALA A 21 -10.57 12.80 17.25
CA ALA A 21 -11.24 12.84 15.96
C ALA A 21 -12.06 11.56 15.87
N ALA A 22 -13.39 11.69 15.79
CA ALA A 22 -14.25 10.54 15.57
C ALA A 22 -13.71 9.84 14.31
N ARG A 23 -13.30 8.57 14.43
CA ARG A 23 -12.87 7.79 13.27
C ARG A 23 -14.01 7.83 12.26
N GLY A 24 -13.68 8.14 11.01
CA GLY A 24 -14.67 8.19 9.92
C GLY A 24 -15.38 6.85 9.76
N THR A 25 -16.41 6.81 8.92
CA THR A 25 -17.07 5.53 8.62
C THR A 25 -16.19 4.75 7.64
N PRO A 26 -15.88 3.45 7.90
CA PRO A 26 -15.21 2.61 6.92
C PRO A 26 -15.92 2.64 5.56
N ALA A 27 -15.16 2.58 4.48
CA ALA A 27 -15.72 2.58 3.14
C ALA A 27 -16.35 1.22 2.78
N ASP A 28 -17.41 1.23 1.97
CA ASP A 28 -17.89 0.01 1.34
C ASP A 28 -16.96 -0.37 0.19
N VAL A 29 -16.53 -1.63 0.16
CA VAL A 29 -15.64 -2.18 -0.86
C VAL A 29 -16.39 -3.21 -1.69
N ILE A 30 -16.67 -2.87 -2.95
CA ILE A 30 -17.29 -3.79 -3.90
C ILE A 30 -16.20 -4.43 -4.73
N THR A 31 -16.12 -5.76 -4.71
CA THR A 31 -15.18 -6.52 -5.54
C THR A 31 -15.74 -6.69 -6.94
N VAL A 32 -15.01 -6.23 -7.95
CA VAL A 32 -15.31 -6.52 -9.35
C VAL A 32 -14.38 -7.61 -9.83
N ASN A 33 -14.95 -8.65 -10.44
CA ASN A 33 -14.21 -9.74 -11.06
C ASN A 33 -14.29 -9.59 -12.58
N GLN A 34 -13.15 -9.70 -13.27
CA GLN A 34 -13.06 -9.65 -14.72
C GLN A 34 -12.17 -10.77 -15.23
N LYS A 35 -12.57 -11.39 -16.34
CA LYS A 35 -11.76 -12.37 -17.05
C LYS A 35 -11.61 -11.92 -18.50
N THR A 36 -10.39 -11.99 -19.01
CA THR A 36 -10.07 -11.68 -20.40
C THR A 36 -9.26 -12.82 -21.00
N THR A 37 -9.57 -13.19 -22.23
CA THR A 37 -8.84 -14.22 -22.98
C THR A 37 -8.30 -13.64 -24.27
N MET A 38 -7.19 -14.19 -24.75
CA MET A 38 -6.59 -13.79 -26.02
C MET A 38 -5.97 -15.01 -26.70
N GLU A 39 -6.25 -15.18 -27.99
CA GLU A 39 -5.57 -16.19 -28.80
C GLU A 39 -4.13 -15.76 -29.11
N THR A 40 -3.22 -16.71 -29.05
CA THR A 40 -1.80 -16.53 -29.36
C THR A 40 -1.34 -17.64 -30.28
N SER A 41 -0.12 -17.52 -30.84
CA SER A 41 0.48 -18.57 -31.66
C SER A 41 0.71 -19.89 -30.90
N SER A 42 0.72 -19.86 -29.57
CA SER A 42 1.00 -21.00 -28.68
C SER A 42 -0.21 -21.46 -27.86
N GLY A 43 -1.41 -20.92 -28.13
CA GLY A 43 -2.67 -21.27 -27.48
C GLY A 43 -3.40 -20.08 -26.86
N ILE A 44 -4.35 -20.33 -25.97
CA ILE A 44 -5.17 -19.27 -25.36
C ILE A 44 -4.50 -18.76 -24.08
N SER A 45 -4.19 -17.46 -24.05
CA SER A 45 -3.82 -16.74 -22.84
C SER A 45 -5.06 -16.36 -22.03
N VAL A 46 -4.94 -16.40 -20.71
CA VAL A 46 -6.03 -16.07 -19.78
C VAL A 46 -5.53 -15.05 -18.77
N TYR A 47 -6.32 -14.01 -18.53
CA TYR A 47 -6.10 -13.05 -17.46
C TYR A 47 -7.34 -12.91 -16.58
N THR A 48 -7.22 -13.27 -15.30
CA THR A 48 -8.24 -12.99 -14.26
C THR A 48 -7.82 -11.77 -13.44
N LEU A 49 -8.73 -10.82 -13.25
CA LEU A 49 -8.52 -9.61 -12.46
C LEU A 49 -9.62 -9.48 -11.41
N GLN A 50 -9.22 -9.11 -10.19
CA GLN A 50 -10.09 -8.55 -9.18
C GLN A 50 -9.62 -7.13 -8.87
N TYR A 51 -10.56 -6.20 -8.76
CA TYR A 51 -10.25 -4.83 -8.35
C TYR A 51 -11.41 -4.22 -7.55
N PRO A 52 -11.13 -3.28 -6.64
CA PRO A 52 -12.16 -2.69 -5.80
C PRO A 52 -12.82 -1.48 -6.46
N ILE A 53 -14.14 -1.37 -6.26
CA ILE A 53 -14.89 -0.11 -6.34
C ILE A 53 -15.17 0.33 -4.90
N ILE A 54 -14.72 1.55 -4.57
CA ILE A 54 -14.79 2.13 -3.23
C ILE A 54 -15.95 3.13 -3.17
N LYS A 55 -16.83 2.94 -2.19
CA LYS A 55 -17.87 3.91 -1.85
C LYS A 55 -17.63 4.45 -0.44
N THR A 56 -17.59 5.75 -0.34
CA THR A 56 -17.40 6.50 0.92
C THR A 56 -18.71 7.18 1.28
N VAL A 57 -19.13 7.02 2.53
CA VAL A 57 -20.39 7.61 3.04
C VAL A 57 -20.28 9.13 3.09
N ASP A 58 -19.18 9.63 3.64
CA ASP A 58 -19.04 11.05 3.96
C ASP A 58 -18.64 11.92 2.76
N ASN A 59 -18.02 11.33 1.74
CA ASN A 59 -17.61 12.05 0.53
C ASN A 59 -17.56 11.15 -0.71
N VAL A 60 -18.66 11.07 -1.46
CA VAL A 60 -18.76 10.23 -2.66
C VAL A 60 -17.65 10.50 -3.69
N PHE A 61 -17.18 11.74 -3.82
CA PHE A 61 -16.11 12.07 -4.76
C PHE A 61 -14.76 11.43 -4.37
N ALA A 62 -14.50 11.26 -3.07
CA ALA A 62 -13.32 10.55 -2.59
C ALA A 62 -13.34 9.08 -3.05
N GLY A 63 -14.45 8.37 -2.81
CA GLY A 63 -14.66 7.00 -3.27
C GLY A 63 -14.57 6.85 -4.79
N GLN A 64 -15.14 7.80 -5.56
CA GLN A 64 -15.02 7.82 -7.02
C GLN A 64 -13.56 7.97 -7.47
N LYS A 65 -12.77 8.84 -6.82
CA LYS A 65 -11.37 9.06 -7.16
C LYS A 65 -10.51 7.82 -6.88
N ILE A 66 -10.74 7.13 -5.77
CA ILE A 66 -10.07 5.88 -5.44
C ILE A 66 -10.48 4.79 -6.44
N SER A 67 -11.78 4.64 -6.71
CA SER A 67 -12.29 3.69 -7.71
C SER A 67 -11.70 3.93 -9.10
N TYR A 68 -11.58 5.20 -9.50
CA TYR A 68 -10.97 5.58 -10.77
C TYR A 68 -9.48 5.18 -10.85
N TYR A 69 -8.73 5.28 -9.74
CA TYR A 69 -7.35 4.80 -9.70
C TYR A 69 -7.25 3.32 -10.10
N PHE A 70 -8.08 2.46 -9.48
CA PHE A 70 -8.07 1.02 -9.76
C PHE A 70 -8.59 0.70 -11.16
N SER A 71 -9.73 1.27 -11.58
CA SER A 71 -10.29 1.05 -12.92
C SER A 71 -9.32 1.49 -14.02
N ARG A 72 -8.61 2.61 -13.83
CA ARG A 72 -7.56 3.06 -14.78
C ARG A 72 -6.39 2.08 -14.81
N ASN A 73 -5.99 1.51 -13.68
CA ASN A 73 -4.94 0.50 -13.62
C ASN A 73 -5.36 -0.77 -14.38
N VAL A 74 -6.58 -1.26 -14.16
CA VAL A 74 -7.16 -2.41 -14.88
C VAL A 74 -7.09 -2.20 -16.40
N ASN A 75 -7.51 -1.04 -16.91
CA ASN A 75 -7.42 -0.73 -18.33
C ASN A 75 -5.98 -0.78 -18.86
N ARG A 76 -5.01 -0.26 -18.10
CA ARG A 76 -3.59 -0.35 -18.45
C ARG A 76 -3.09 -1.79 -18.47
N TYR A 77 -3.52 -2.60 -17.49
CA TYR A 77 -3.12 -4.00 -17.39
C TYR A 77 -3.69 -4.85 -18.52
N ILE A 78 -4.97 -4.66 -18.85
CA ILE A 78 -5.61 -5.34 -19.97
C ILE A 78 -4.93 -4.94 -21.28
N LYS A 79 -4.64 -3.65 -21.48
CA LYS A 79 -3.91 -3.19 -22.67
C LYS A 79 -2.52 -3.83 -22.77
N ALA A 80 -1.75 -3.86 -21.67
CA ALA A 80 -0.45 -4.54 -21.65
C ALA A 80 -0.58 -6.05 -21.91
N PHE A 81 -1.65 -6.68 -21.43
CA PHE A 81 -1.94 -8.08 -21.72
C PHE A 81 -2.28 -8.33 -23.19
N THR A 82 -3.11 -7.48 -23.81
CA THR A 82 -3.60 -7.74 -25.17
C THR A 82 -2.66 -7.23 -26.25
N THR A 83 -1.85 -6.20 -25.98
CA THR A 83 -1.00 -5.55 -27.00
C THR A 83 0.46 -5.40 -26.61
N GLY A 84 0.89 -5.97 -25.47
CA GLY A 84 2.29 -5.93 -25.04
C GLY A 84 3.21 -6.80 -25.91
N GLU A 85 4.52 -6.65 -25.70
CA GLU A 85 5.57 -7.42 -26.41
C GLU A 85 5.32 -8.93 -26.27
N ASP A 86 4.88 -9.38 -25.09
CA ASP A 86 4.58 -10.78 -24.82
C ASP A 86 3.19 -11.23 -25.27
N SER A 87 2.43 -10.41 -26.01
CA SER A 87 1.06 -10.75 -26.41
C SER A 87 0.96 -12.04 -27.21
N GLN A 88 2.02 -12.42 -27.93
CA GLN A 88 2.07 -13.65 -28.74
C GLN A 88 2.45 -14.90 -27.96
N VAL A 89 2.82 -14.79 -26.68
CA VAL A 89 3.20 -15.93 -25.83
C VAL A 89 2.03 -16.30 -24.94
N LYS A 90 1.64 -17.59 -24.98
CA LYS A 90 0.61 -18.15 -24.11
C LYS A 90 1.02 -17.94 -22.64
N ARG A 91 0.11 -17.38 -21.86
CA ARG A 91 0.30 -17.18 -20.42
C ARG A 91 -0.99 -17.17 -19.62
N THR A 92 -0.86 -17.53 -18.36
CA THR A 92 -1.90 -17.37 -17.34
C THR A 92 -1.49 -16.25 -16.42
N MET A 93 -2.38 -15.27 -16.26
CA MET A 93 -2.19 -14.14 -15.37
C MET A 93 -3.34 -14.06 -14.38
N ASP A 94 -3.02 -13.76 -13.14
CA ASP A 94 -4.01 -13.43 -12.11
C ASP A 94 -3.58 -12.15 -11.39
N ARG A 95 -4.54 -11.28 -11.13
CA ARG A 95 -4.38 -10.14 -10.22
C ARG A 95 -5.55 -10.12 -9.26
N LYS A 96 -5.26 -10.13 -7.97
CA LYS A 96 -6.25 -10.03 -6.90
C LYS A 96 -5.87 -8.92 -5.94
N PHE A 97 -6.77 -8.56 -5.03
CA PHE A 97 -6.46 -7.58 -4.00
C PHE A 97 -6.93 -8.05 -2.62
N GLU A 98 -6.27 -7.53 -1.60
CA GLU A 98 -6.69 -7.65 -0.20
C GLU A 98 -6.89 -6.25 0.38
N VAL A 99 -7.95 -6.06 1.16
CA VAL A 99 -8.11 -4.88 2.02
C VAL A 99 -7.30 -5.14 3.28
N LYS A 100 -6.20 -4.40 3.47
CA LYS A 100 -5.30 -4.53 4.62
C LYS A 100 -5.69 -3.62 5.78
N LEU A 101 -6.27 -2.46 5.45
CA LEU A 101 -6.86 -1.51 6.38
C LEU A 101 -8.08 -0.85 5.75
N ASN A 102 -9.13 -0.64 6.54
CA ASN A 102 -10.31 0.17 6.20
C ASN A 102 -10.95 0.65 7.51
N ASP A 103 -10.44 1.75 8.05
CA ASP A 103 -10.80 2.23 9.40
C ASP A 103 -11.56 3.55 9.40
N GLY A 104 -12.00 3.98 8.21
CA GLY A 104 -12.75 5.22 7.99
C GLY A 104 -11.92 6.48 7.85
N GLU A 105 -10.64 6.45 8.20
CA GLU A 105 -9.68 7.51 7.84
C GLU A 105 -8.86 7.08 6.62
N TYR A 106 -8.33 5.86 6.66
CA TYR A 106 -7.54 5.29 5.58
C TYR A 106 -8.17 4.00 5.06
N ILE A 107 -7.97 3.80 3.76
CA ILE A 107 -8.07 2.47 3.16
C ILE A 107 -6.72 2.09 2.56
N SER A 108 -6.25 0.90 2.89
CA SER A 108 -5.00 0.35 2.37
C SER A 108 -5.27 -0.96 1.65
N ILE A 109 -4.92 -1.01 0.37
CA ILE A 109 -5.13 -2.15 -0.51
C ILE A 109 -3.77 -2.75 -0.90
N LEU A 110 -3.66 -4.07 -0.85
CA LEU A 110 -2.51 -4.81 -1.38
C LEU A 110 -2.95 -5.59 -2.62
N GLU A 111 -2.48 -5.16 -3.80
CA GLU A 111 -2.69 -5.88 -5.06
C GLU A 111 -1.64 -6.98 -5.21
N GLN A 112 -2.05 -8.23 -5.37
CA GLN A 112 -1.17 -9.36 -5.61
C GLN A 112 -1.28 -9.80 -7.07
N THR A 113 -0.14 -10.12 -7.69
CA THR A 113 -0.06 -10.53 -9.09
C THR A 113 0.62 -11.88 -9.25
N TYR A 114 0.20 -12.60 -10.28
CA TYR A 114 0.77 -13.85 -10.72
C TYR A 114 0.82 -13.85 -12.24
N VAL A 115 1.95 -14.28 -12.81
CA VAL A 115 2.13 -14.49 -14.24
C VAL A 115 2.88 -15.79 -14.45
N TYR A 116 2.32 -16.68 -15.26
CA TYR A 116 2.98 -17.89 -15.72
C TYR A 116 2.97 -17.94 -17.23
N PHE A 117 4.14 -17.85 -17.85
CA PHE A 117 4.31 -18.11 -19.27
C PHE A 117 4.32 -19.61 -19.50
N ASP A 118 3.67 -20.07 -20.57
CA ASP A 118 3.63 -21.49 -20.91
C ASP A 118 5.07 -22.02 -21.03
N ARG A 119 5.36 -23.13 -20.34
CA ARG A 119 6.68 -23.78 -20.28
C ARG A 119 7.79 -23.00 -19.56
N ALA A 120 7.48 -21.89 -18.87
CA ALA A 120 8.44 -21.27 -17.97
C ALA A 120 8.78 -22.18 -16.80
N ALA A 121 10.00 -22.06 -16.26
CA ALA A 121 10.45 -22.87 -15.13
C ALA A 121 9.61 -22.63 -13.86
N HIS A 122 9.13 -21.40 -13.67
CA HIS A 122 8.31 -21.01 -12.53
C HIS A 122 7.49 -19.75 -12.88
N PRO A 123 6.43 -19.45 -12.13
CA PRO A 123 5.70 -18.20 -12.27
C PRO A 123 6.47 -17.02 -11.67
N SER A 124 6.06 -15.81 -12.04
CA SER A 124 6.47 -14.57 -11.38
C SER A 124 5.31 -14.02 -10.56
N SER A 125 5.58 -13.59 -9.34
CA SER A 125 4.61 -12.98 -8.45
C SER A 125 5.04 -11.59 -8.01
N GLY A 126 4.05 -10.75 -7.69
CA GLY A 126 4.27 -9.39 -7.21
C GLY A 126 3.23 -8.97 -6.19
N SER A 127 3.54 -7.95 -5.40
CA SER A 127 2.65 -7.37 -4.39
C SER A 127 2.83 -5.87 -4.32
N PHE A 128 1.76 -5.11 -4.50
CA PHE A 128 1.80 -3.66 -4.65
C PHE A 128 0.80 -3.00 -3.71
N GLY A 129 1.31 -2.22 -2.76
CA GLY A 129 0.49 -1.50 -1.80
C GLY A 129 0.01 -0.15 -2.33
N ALA A 130 -1.22 0.20 -1.97
CA ALA A 130 -1.79 1.52 -2.24
C ALA A 130 -2.70 1.93 -1.08
N THR A 131 -2.27 2.99 -0.38
CA THR A 131 -3.01 3.59 0.73
C THR A 131 -3.62 4.91 0.31
N PHE A 132 -4.87 5.15 0.72
CA PHE A 132 -5.64 6.34 0.39
C PHE A 132 -6.27 6.94 1.63
N ASP A 133 -6.35 8.27 1.63
CA ASP A 133 -7.18 9.05 2.54
C ASP A 133 -8.65 8.97 2.09
N LEU A 134 -9.54 8.52 2.97
CA LEU A 134 -10.96 8.29 2.66
C LEU A 134 -11.78 9.59 2.60
N GLN A 135 -11.29 10.68 3.21
CA GLN A 135 -11.97 11.98 3.16
C GLN A 135 -11.74 12.70 1.82
N THR A 136 -10.55 12.52 1.22
CA THR A 136 -10.09 13.27 0.03
C THR A 136 -9.90 12.41 -1.21
N GLY A 137 -9.85 11.09 -1.05
CA GLY A 137 -9.56 10.11 -2.10
C GLY A 137 -8.13 10.21 -2.65
N LYS A 138 -7.21 10.89 -1.94
CA LYS A 138 -5.82 11.03 -2.37
C LYS A 138 -5.04 9.76 -2.01
N LYS A 139 -4.26 9.26 -2.97
CA LYS A 139 -3.22 8.27 -2.67
C LYS A 139 -2.14 8.93 -1.82
N LEU A 140 -1.74 8.27 -0.74
CA LEU A 140 -0.74 8.75 0.20
C LEU A 140 0.60 8.05 -0.05
N TYR A 141 1.68 8.79 0.16
CA TYR A 141 3.01 8.23 0.37
C TYR A 141 3.24 8.06 1.87
N TRP A 142 4.01 7.04 2.27
CA TRP A 142 4.22 6.75 3.70
C TRP A 142 4.84 7.95 4.43
N GLN A 143 5.68 8.74 3.76
CA GLN A 143 6.28 9.98 4.30
C GLN A 143 5.24 10.99 4.78
N GLN A 144 4.03 10.94 4.21
CA GLN A 144 2.96 11.86 4.56
C GLN A 144 2.18 11.41 5.80
N ILE A 145 2.33 10.16 6.23
CA ILE A 145 1.52 9.53 7.30
C ILE A 145 2.36 8.98 8.45
N VAL A 146 3.70 9.07 8.37
CA VAL A 146 4.57 8.82 9.53
C VAL A 146 4.27 9.88 10.59
N ARG A 147 4.18 9.43 11.84
CA ARG A 147 4.03 10.34 12.98
C ARG A 147 5.36 11.07 13.23
N PRO A 148 5.33 12.38 13.55
CA PRO A 148 6.55 13.16 13.78
C PRO A 148 7.53 12.52 14.78
N GLU A 149 7.03 11.92 15.86
CA GLU A 149 7.83 11.26 16.90
C GLU A 149 8.53 9.97 16.42
N ASP A 150 8.06 9.39 15.31
CA ASP A 150 8.57 8.15 14.73
C ASP A 150 9.45 8.37 13.49
N GLU A 151 9.62 9.61 13.00
CA GLU A 151 10.40 9.93 11.79
C GLU A 151 11.82 9.33 11.79
N LYS A 152 12.46 9.27 12.97
CA LYS A 152 13.79 8.68 13.14
C LYS A 152 13.89 7.21 12.71
N TYR A 153 12.78 6.46 12.73
CA TYR A 153 12.72 5.06 12.31
C TYR A 153 12.53 4.89 10.80
N PHE A 154 12.24 5.98 10.08
CA PHE A 154 11.97 5.98 8.65
C PHE A 154 13.07 6.66 7.82
N THR A 155 14.28 6.70 8.36
CA THR A 155 15.49 7.03 7.60
C THR A 155 15.96 5.81 6.82
N LEU A 156 16.75 6.01 5.76
CA LEU A 156 17.32 4.90 4.99
C LEU A 156 18.17 3.98 5.88
N GLU A 157 18.94 4.56 6.81
CA GLU A 157 19.76 3.83 7.77
C GLU A 157 18.91 2.99 8.72
N ALA A 158 17.87 3.55 9.33
CA ALA A 158 17.00 2.83 10.26
C ALA A 158 16.21 1.71 9.56
N ILE A 159 15.72 1.96 8.34
CA ILE A 159 15.04 0.96 7.52
C ILE A 159 16.01 -0.19 7.18
N ASN A 160 17.25 0.13 6.79
CA ASN A 160 18.27 -0.90 6.53
C ASN A 160 18.63 -1.68 7.79
N ALA A 161 18.78 -1.02 8.93
CA ALA A 161 19.05 -1.69 10.20
C ALA A 161 17.95 -2.69 10.53
N LYS A 162 16.67 -2.29 10.42
CA LYS A 162 15.52 -3.18 10.64
C LYS A 162 15.47 -4.33 9.62
N LEU A 163 15.71 -4.06 8.35
CA LEU A 163 15.72 -5.07 7.29
C LEU A 163 16.82 -6.11 7.52
N LEU A 164 18.03 -5.68 7.85
CA LEU A 164 19.17 -6.57 8.11
C LEU A 164 19.03 -7.34 9.42
N SER A 165 18.31 -6.79 10.42
CA SER A 165 18.01 -7.50 11.67
C SER A 165 16.74 -8.36 11.61
N SER A 166 15.96 -8.30 10.52
CA SER A 166 14.75 -9.09 10.33
C SER A 166 15.05 -10.58 10.22
N GLU A 167 14.02 -11.43 10.23
CA GLU A 167 14.22 -12.87 10.02
C GLU A 167 14.90 -13.19 8.68
N TYR A 168 14.68 -12.37 7.65
CA TYR A 168 15.31 -12.53 6.33
C TYR A 168 16.82 -12.27 6.40
N GLY A 169 17.22 -11.24 7.16
CA GLY A 169 18.63 -10.92 7.38
C GLY A 169 19.33 -11.94 8.26
N GLN A 170 18.69 -12.36 9.36
CA GLN A 170 19.23 -13.38 10.26
C GLN A 170 19.40 -14.75 9.60
N LYS A 171 18.51 -15.10 8.66
CA LYS A 171 18.60 -16.34 7.87
C LYS A 171 19.48 -16.22 6.63
N HIS A 172 20.14 -15.06 6.42
CA HIS A 172 21.01 -14.78 5.27
C HIS A 172 20.32 -15.01 3.91
N TYR A 173 19.06 -14.59 3.78
CA TYR A 173 18.25 -14.80 2.57
C TYR A 173 18.50 -13.76 1.46
N PHE A 174 19.15 -12.64 1.77
CA PHE A 174 19.47 -11.63 0.76
C PHE A 174 20.60 -12.09 -0.18
N TYR A 175 20.76 -11.40 -1.31
CA TYR A 175 21.93 -11.62 -2.17
C TYR A 175 23.24 -11.38 -1.42
N ASN A 176 24.30 -12.11 -1.79
CA ASN A 176 25.60 -12.04 -1.13
C ASN A 176 26.22 -10.63 -1.12
N ASP A 177 25.92 -9.84 -2.15
CA ASP A 177 26.37 -8.46 -2.33
C ASP A 177 25.39 -7.41 -1.80
N PHE A 178 24.25 -7.82 -1.24
CA PHE A 178 23.28 -6.91 -0.63
C PHE A 178 23.85 -6.29 0.65
N LYS A 179 24.03 -4.96 0.64
CA LYS A 179 24.51 -4.16 1.79
C LYS A 179 23.44 -3.28 2.42
N GLY A 180 22.19 -3.52 2.06
CA GLY A 180 21.07 -2.62 2.34
C GLY A 180 20.61 -1.84 1.11
N LEU A 181 19.43 -1.23 1.25
CA LEU A 181 18.80 -0.37 0.26
C LEU A 181 19.64 0.88 0.02
N LYS A 182 19.69 1.31 -1.24
CA LYS A 182 20.37 2.54 -1.67
C LYS A 182 19.44 3.76 -1.73
N LYS A 183 18.12 3.52 -1.66
CA LYS A 183 17.06 4.52 -1.72
C LYS A 183 15.94 4.10 -0.79
N LEU A 184 15.15 5.06 -0.33
CA LEU A 184 13.96 4.78 0.47
C LEU A 184 13.00 3.87 -0.31
N PRO A 185 12.42 2.83 0.33
CA PRO A 185 11.40 2.01 -0.29
C PRO A 185 10.14 2.84 -0.54
N ASN A 186 9.45 2.56 -1.64
CA ASN A 186 8.22 3.27 -2.03
C ASN A 186 6.98 2.38 -2.00
N ASN A 187 7.15 1.06 -2.10
CA ASN A 187 6.06 0.12 -2.08
C ASN A 187 5.71 -0.23 -0.64
N TYR A 188 4.55 0.21 -0.19
CA TYR A 188 4.13 0.06 1.19
C TYR A 188 2.61 -0.09 1.30
N TYR A 189 2.16 -0.67 2.41
CA TYR A 189 0.76 -0.69 2.82
C TYR A 189 0.65 -0.50 4.34
N LEU A 190 -0.58 -0.23 4.81
CA LEU A 190 -0.93 -0.25 6.23
C LEU A 190 -1.70 -1.53 6.58
N ASP A 191 -1.30 -2.20 7.67
CA ASP A 191 -2.07 -3.30 8.25
C ASP A 191 -3.25 -2.79 9.11
N GLY A 192 -3.98 -3.71 9.75
CA GLY A 192 -5.13 -3.37 10.60
C GLY A 192 -4.79 -2.57 11.86
N GLU A 193 -3.51 -2.54 12.26
CA GLU A 193 -2.98 -1.75 13.38
C GLU A 193 -2.37 -0.43 12.91
N ARG A 194 -2.54 -0.09 11.62
CA ARG A 194 -1.90 1.03 10.92
C ARG A 194 -0.38 0.90 10.82
N HIS A 195 0.22 -0.24 11.11
CA HIS A 195 1.66 -0.39 10.92
C HIS A 195 2.03 -0.25 9.46
N ILE A 196 3.13 0.47 9.20
CA ILE A 196 3.67 0.60 7.85
C ILE A 196 4.47 -0.67 7.52
N HIS A 197 4.07 -1.35 6.43
CA HIS A 197 4.78 -2.48 5.87
C HIS A 197 5.48 -2.07 4.58
N PHE A 198 6.77 -2.39 4.43
CA PHE A 198 7.49 -2.27 3.16
C PHE A 198 7.55 -3.61 2.44
N VAL A 199 7.20 -3.61 1.16
CA VAL A 199 7.10 -4.82 0.35
C VAL A 199 8.11 -4.80 -0.79
N PHE A 200 9.02 -5.78 -0.79
CA PHE A 200 10.04 -5.97 -1.82
C PHE A 200 9.66 -7.14 -2.72
N GLN A 201 9.74 -6.93 -4.04
CA GLN A 201 9.32 -7.91 -5.03
C GLN A 201 10.24 -9.13 -5.06
N GLN A 202 9.75 -10.22 -5.66
CA GLN A 202 10.62 -11.33 -6.05
C GLN A 202 11.83 -10.81 -6.84
N TYR A 203 13.00 -11.36 -6.55
CA TYR A 203 14.29 -10.97 -7.13
C TYR A 203 14.81 -9.57 -6.78
N GLU A 204 14.08 -8.73 -6.04
CA GLU A 204 14.49 -7.34 -5.80
C GLU A 204 15.74 -7.26 -4.92
N ILE A 205 15.74 -7.98 -3.79
CA ILE A 205 16.84 -7.98 -2.81
C ILE A 205 17.26 -9.39 -2.38
N ALA A 206 16.57 -10.41 -2.86
CA ALA A 206 16.77 -11.81 -2.51
C ALA A 206 16.40 -12.74 -3.68
N PRO A 207 16.93 -13.98 -3.73
CA PRO A 207 16.59 -14.96 -4.76
C PRO A 207 15.10 -15.35 -4.75
N TYR A 208 14.64 -15.90 -5.88
CA TYR A 208 13.25 -16.35 -6.09
C TYR A 208 12.64 -17.16 -4.93
N ALA A 209 13.42 -18.08 -4.37
CA ALA A 209 12.96 -19.04 -3.36
C ALA A 209 12.48 -18.36 -2.06
N VAL A 210 12.93 -17.13 -1.80
CA VAL A 210 12.50 -16.33 -0.65
C VAL A 210 11.11 -15.74 -0.86
N GLY A 211 10.69 -15.59 -2.13
CA GLY A 211 9.41 -14.99 -2.48
C GLY A 211 9.42 -13.47 -2.32
N ILE A 212 8.26 -12.94 -1.93
CA ILE A 212 8.06 -11.51 -1.66
C ILE A 212 8.41 -11.28 -0.19
N ILE A 213 9.20 -10.25 0.08
CA ILE A 213 9.57 -9.87 1.44
C ILE A 213 8.62 -8.78 1.93
N ASP A 214 7.93 -9.04 3.03
CA ASP A 214 7.02 -8.11 3.70
C ASP A 214 7.61 -7.74 5.07
N MET A 215 8.09 -6.50 5.19
CA MET A 215 8.73 -6.01 6.40
C MET A 215 7.81 -5.03 7.13
N ASN A 216 7.22 -5.48 8.24
CA ASN A 216 6.50 -4.63 9.17
C ASN A 216 7.47 -3.68 9.91
N MET A 217 7.22 -2.36 9.90
CA MET A 217 8.01 -1.37 10.64
C MET A 217 7.70 -1.33 12.15
N GLU A 218 6.57 -1.91 12.59
CA GLU A 218 6.03 -1.84 13.96
C GLU A 218 5.82 -0.40 14.42
N LYS A 219 5.50 0.47 13.45
CA LYS A 219 5.26 1.90 13.63
C LYS A 219 3.97 2.25 12.93
N ALA A 220 2.98 2.56 13.75
CA ALA A 220 1.66 2.91 13.27
C ALA A 220 1.70 4.30 12.60
N ALA A 221 0.98 4.42 11.49
CA ALA A 221 0.71 5.70 10.87
C ALA A 221 -0.10 6.61 11.81
N ARG A 222 -0.08 7.90 11.51
CA ARG A 222 -0.87 8.92 12.22
C ARG A 222 -2.37 8.63 12.20
#